data_AF-A0AB34VBT6-F1
#
_entry.id   AF-A0AB34VBT6-F1
#
_cell.length_a   1.000
_cell.length_b   1.000
_cell.length_c   1.000
_cell.angle_alpha   90.00
_cell.angle_beta   90.00
_cell.angle_gamma   90.00
#
_symmetry.space_group_name_H-M   'P 1'
#
loop_
_entity.id
_entity.type
_entity.pdbx_description
1 polymer ?
#
loop_
_entity_poly.entity_id
_entity_poly.type
_entity_poly.pdbx_seq_one_letter_code
_entity_poly.pdbx_strand_id
1 'polypeptide(L)'
;MSLLAFSGLLLVYVLSLMIIVTLNVREMKQERFNFHLFFTLLFLLTFYFGFPLTSILVFRFDTQVVPADFLLQAMLSATAFYVIYFVSYKVRLRPMATSPARPWLQMNRVETHLTCGLLALVAIATVTVFFIHNGFLLFRLTAYNQIFSSEVSGVALKRFFYFFIPAMLIPYFLHPTRRNWLLFLIVTVSFGLLTYALVGGTRANIIIAFALFLFIGITRGWITLWMLAVAGVMAIAGMFWLALRRYNLDVMGAEAFYTFLYLTRDTFSPWENLALLLENYHKIDFQGLAPMWRDFYVFIPSWLWPDRPLTVLNSANYFTWEVLNNHSGLAISPTLIGSLLVMGGIGAIVPGAVAVGLIIKGFDSLYKRGRSESNRYTGAILQSFCFGAVFNMIVLAREGLDAFGSRVVFFCLIFAACLAVAKLLYGLLNHVGLIRSRRERPLHSPS
;
A
#
# COMPACT_ATOMS: atom_id res chain seq x y z
N MET A 1 22.60 8.27 23.65
CA MET A 1 22.89 6.81 23.50
C MET A 1 24.39 6.59 23.74
N SER A 2 24.81 5.59 24.51
CA SER A 2 26.23 5.30 24.71
C SER A 2 26.86 4.64 23.46
N LEU A 3 28.17 4.79 23.27
CA LEU A 3 28.90 4.21 22.13
C LEU A 3 28.81 2.67 22.12
N LEU A 4 28.78 2.04 23.31
CA LEU A 4 28.64 0.60 23.48
C LEU A 4 27.25 0.13 23.04
N ALA A 5 26.19 0.82 23.47
CA ALA A 5 24.81 0.52 23.07
C ALA A 5 24.63 0.67 21.55
N PHE A 6 25.21 1.72 20.96
CA PHE A 6 25.23 1.90 19.52
C PHE A 6 25.93 0.74 18.80
N SER A 7 27.11 0.33 19.28
CA SER A 7 27.89 -0.76 18.67
C SER A 7 27.12 -2.08 18.70
N GLY A 8 26.42 -2.36 19.80
CA GLY A 8 25.53 -3.52 19.92
C GLY A 8 24.37 -3.47 18.91
N LEU A 9 23.68 -2.33 18.80
CA LEU A 9 22.61 -2.14 17.82
C LEU A 9 23.11 -2.26 16.39
N LEU A 10 24.28 -1.68 16.07
CA LEU A 10 24.89 -1.75 14.75
C LEU A 10 25.26 -3.21 14.38
N LEU A 11 25.78 -3.98 15.32
CA LEU A 11 26.08 -5.40 15.10
C LEU A 11 24.79 -6.15 14.71
N VAL A 12 23.73 -5.99 15.50
CA VAL A 12 22.44 -6.66 15.23
C VAL A 12 21.85 -6.17 13.91
N TYR A 13 21.95 -4.86 13.61
CA TYR A 13 21.51 -4.28 12.34
C TYR A 13 22.16 -4.97 11.14
N VAL A 14 23.49 -5.08 11.16
CA VAL A 14 24.26 -5.69 10.09
C VAL A 14 23.92 -7.18 9.96
N LEU A 15 23.83 -7.91 11.08
CA LEU A 15 23.47 -9.33 11.06
C LEU A 15 22.06 -9.56 10.51
N SER A 16 21.07 -8.78 10.94
CA SER A 16 19.70 -8.85 10.44
C SER A 16 19.61 -8.56 8.94
N LEU A 17 20.31 -7.53 8.46
CA LEU A 17 20.40 -7.25 7.03
C LEU A 17 21.06 -8.38 6.26
N MET A 18 22.17 -8.93 6.76
CA MET A 18 22.84 -10.07 6.14
C MET A 18 21.91 -11.28 6.03
N ILE A 19 21.14 -11.59 7.08
CA ILE A 19 20.16 -12.69 7.07
C ILE A 19 19.10 -12.41 6.00
N ILE A 20 18.45 -11.26 6.01
CA ILE A 20 17.37 -10.93 5.07
C ILE A 20 17.89 -10.96 3.63
N VAL A 21 19.04 -10.33 3.36
CA VAL A 21 19.63 -10.31 2.01
C VAL A 21 19.98 -11.73 1.57
N THR A 22 20.64 -12.53 2.42
CA THR A 22 21.05 -13.90 2.11
C THR A 22 19.86 -14.80 1.75
N LEU A 23 18.76 -14.69 2.48
CA LEU A 23 17.52 -15.42 2.20
C LEU A 23 16.93 -15.07 0.82
N ASN A 24 17.18 -13.86 0.32
CA ASN A 24 16.60 -13.31 -0.91
C ASN A 24 17.51 -13.38 -2.14
N VAL A 25 18.83 -13.63 -1.99
CA VAL A 25 19.79 -13.64 -3.12
C VAL A 25 19.33 -14.54 -4.26
N ARG A 26 18.79 -15.73 -3.94
CA ARG A 26 18.30 -16.66 -4.96
C ARG A 26 17.08 -16.12 -5.71
N GLU A 27 16.14 -15.50 -5.02
CA GLU A 27 14.93 -14.96 -5.63
C GLU A 27 15.22 -13.73 -6.49
N MET A 28 16.10 -12.84 -6.00
CA MET A 28 16.54 -11.66 -6.74
C MET A 28 17.22 -12.01 -8.06
N LYS A 29 17.87 -13.18 -8.14
CA LYS A 29 18.51 -13.67 -9.38
C LYS A 29 17.51 -14.33 -10.36
N GLN A 30 16.42 -14.90 -9.87
CA GLN A 30 15.49 -15.71 -10.66
C GLN A 30 14.36 -14.90 -11.29
N GLU A 31 13.74 -13.99 -10.53
CA GLU A 31 12.58 -13.23 -10.99
C GLU A 31 12.83 -11.72 -10.86
N ARG A 32 12.53 -10.96 -11.92
CA ARG A 32 12.65 -9.49 -11.88
C ARG A 32 11.65 -8.83 -10.93
N PHE A 33 10.50 -9.48 -10.69
CA PHE A 33 9.47 -8.98 -9.79
C PHE A 33 8.62 -10.13 -9.25
N ASN A 34 8.40 -10.09 -7.94
CA ASN A 34 7.48 -10.94 -7.21
C ASN A 34 6.96 -10.15 -5.98
N PHE A 35 5.75 -10.43 -5.46
CA PHE A 35 5.25 -9.71 -4.29
C PHE A 35 6.09 -10.00 -3.04
N HIS A 36 6.73 -11.16 -2.95
CA HIS A 36 7.73 -11.43 -1.91
C HIS A 36 8.90 -10.43 -1.91
N LEU A 37 9.51 -10.20 -3.07
CA LEU A 37 10.61 -9.24 -3.20
C LEU A 37 10.14 -7.82 -2.89
N PHE A 38 8.92 -7.47 -3.34
CA PHE A 38 8.34 -6.17 -3.04
C PHE A 38 8.04 -5.99 -1.54
N PHE A 39 7.43 -6.99 -0.89
CA PHE A 39 7.20 -6.98 0.55
C PHE A 39 8.52 -6.89 1.32
N THR A 40 9.54 -7.62 0.90
CA THR A 40 10.88 -7.56 1.52
C THR A 40 11.49 -6.17 1.41
N LEU A 41 11.39 -5.51 0.25
CA LEU A 41 11.83 -4.13 0.09
C LEU A 41 11.07 -3.17 1.01
N LEU A 42 9.75 -3.30 1.10
CA LEU A 42 8.92 -2.51 2.00
C LEU A 42 9.25 -2.77 3.47
N PHE A 43 9.52 -4.03 3.83
CA PHE A 43 9.88 -4.42 5.18
C PHE A 43 11.22 -3.82 5.60
N LEU A 44 12.23 -3.90 4.73
CA LEU A 44 13.53 -3.25 4.93
C LEU A 44 13.39 -1.73 5.03
N LEU A 45 12.56 -1.13 4.17
CA LEU A 45 12.27 0.30 4.22
C LEU A 45 11.59 0.71 5.53
N THR A 46 10.61 -0.05 6.00
CA THR A 46 9.87 0.28 7.23
C THR A 46 10.70 0.07 8.49
N PHE A 47 11.41 -1.05 8.62
CA PHE A 47 12.03 -1.47 9.89
C PHE A 47 13.56 -1.21 9.98
N TYR A 48 14.27 -1.08 8.86
CA TYR A 48 15.74 -0.99 8.87
C TYR A 48 16.30 0.30 8.27
N PHE A 49 15.61 0.91 7.30
CA PHE A 49 16.11 2.13 6.65
C PHE A 49 16.25 3.32 7.62
N GLY A 50 15.44 3.36 8.68
CA GLY A 50 15.48 4.42 9.68
C GLY A 50 16.67 4.34 10.63
N PHE A 51 17.29 3.18 10.86
CA PHE A 51 18.39 3.04 11.81
C PHE A 51 19.61 3.93 11.48
N PRO A 52 20.11 3.97 10.23
CA PRO A 52 21.16 4.92 9.83
C PRO A 52 20.75 6.39 10.04
N LEU A 53 19.50 6.74 9.75
CA LEU A 53 18.98 8.11 9.94
C LEU A 53 18.94 8.48 11.42
N THR A 54 18.41 7.59 12.27
CA THR A 54 18.42 7.73 13.73
C THR A 54 19.84 7.86 14.27
N SER A 55 20.79 7.11 13.74
CA SER A 55 22.20 7.19 14.15
C SER A 55 22.79 8.58 13.89
N ILE A 56 22.53 9.15 12.71
CA ILE A 56 22.98 10.52 12.39
C ILE A 56 22.29 11.53 13.31
N LEU A 57 20.99 11.39 13.57
CA LEU A 57 20.24 12.27 14.47
C LEU A 57 20.80 12.26 15.90
N VAL A 58 21.09 11.07 16.44
CA VAL A 58 21.63 10.94 17.80
C VAL A 58 23.05 11.51 17.91
N PHE A 59 23.97 11.16 16.99
CA PHE A 59 25.37 11.58 17.13
C PHE A 59 25.64 13.01 16.67
N ARG A 60 24.88 13.54 15.71
CA ARG A 60 25.10 14.88 15.16
C ARG A 60 24.23 15.95 15.81
N PHE A 61 23.03 15.58 16.26
CA PHE A 61 22.03 16.53 16.75
C PHE A 61 21.58 16.24 18.19
N ASP A 62 22.21 15.29 18.88
CA ASP A 62 21.90 14.88 20.26
C ASP A 62 20.40 14.61 20.48
N THR A 63 19.74 14.06 19.45
CA THR A 63 18.31 13.80 19.49
C THR A 63 18.01 12.69 20.49
N GLN A 64 17.08 12.93 21.40
CA GLN A 64 16.59 11.90 22.30
C GLN A 64 15.80 10.86 21.52
N VAL A 65 16.15 9.60 21.73
CA VAL A 65 15.52 8.43 21.12
C VAL A 65 15.15 7.45 22.22
N VAL A 66 14.25 6.52 21.88
CA VAL A 66 13.85 5.42 22.77
C VAL A 66 15.10 4.70 23.34
N PRO A 67 15.07 4.24 24.61
CA PRO A 67 16.18 3.50 25.18
C PRO A 67 16.65 2.33 24.30
N ALA A 68 17.97 2.12 24.28
CA ALA A 68 18.62 1.17 23.37
C ALA A 68 18.10 -0.27 23.52
N ASP A 69 17.65 -0.66 24.71
CA ASP A 69 17.09 -1.98 24.97
C ASP A 69 15.80 -2.23 24.17
N PHE A 70 14.92 -1.24 24.08
CA PHE A 70 13.68 -1.35 23.29
C PHE A 70 13.95 -1.24 21.80
N LEU A 71 14.93 -0.42 21.37
CA LEU A 71 15.37 -0.39 19.97
C LEU A 71 15.93 -1.76 19.55
N LEU A 72 16.70 -2.41 20.43
CA LEU A 72 17.22 -3.76 20.21
C LEU A 72 16.08 -4.78 20.12
N GLN A 73 15.12 -4.75 21.03
CA GLN A 73 13.94 -5.62 20.99
C GLN A 73 13.11 -5.41 19.71
N ALA A 74 12.94 -4.17 19.26
CA ALA A 74 12.25 -3.85 18.02
C ALA A 74 12.96 -4.48 16.80
N MET A 75 14.29 -4.38 16.73
CA MET A 75 15.06 -5.00 15.65
C MET A 75 15.05 -6.53 15.69
N LEU A 76 15.20 -7.12 16.88
CA LEU A 76 15.16 -8.57 17.05
C LEU A 76 13.76 -9.13 16.72
N SER A 77 12.69 -8.49 17.18
CA SER A 77 11.32 -8.88 16.86
C SER A 77 11.02 -8.73 15.37
N ALA A 78 11.51 -7.66 14.72
CA ALA A 78 11.42 -7.51 13.27
C ALA A 78 12.17 -8.59 12.50
N THR A 79 13.37 -8.95 12.96
CA THR A 79 14.16 -10.04 12.35
C THR A 79 13.45 -11.39 12.51
N ALA A 80 12.99 -11.70 13.73
CA ALA A 80 12.27 -12.94 14.02
C ALA A 80 10.97 -13.04 13.21
N PHE A 81 10.19 -11.95 13.15
CA PHE A 81 9.00 -11.86 12.31
C PHE A 81 9.32 -12.19 10.85
N TYR A 82 10.38 -11.58 10.29
CA TYR A 82 10.76 -11.81 8.91
C TYR A 82 11.18 -13.26 8.63
N VAL A 83 11.94 -13.88 9.54
CA VAL A 83 12.36 -15.29 9.39
C VAL A 83 11.15 -16.21 9.41
N ILE A 84 10.21 -16.03 10.34
CA ILE A 84 8.97 -16.83 10.41
C ILE A 84 8.12 -16.63 9.16
N TYR A 85 7.96 -15.36 8.73
CA TYR A 85 7.31 -15.01 7.48
C TYR A 85 7.94 -15.75 6.28
N PHE A 86 9.26 -15.72 6.16
CA PHE A 86 10.00 -16.36 5.06
C PHE A 86 9.80 -17.87 5.05
N VAL A 87 9.88 -18.52 6.22
CA VAL A 87 9.62 -19.95 6.36
C VAL A 87 8.18 -20.27 5.93
N SER A 88 7.17 -19.55 6.44
CA SER A 88 5.76 -19.72 6.04
C SER A 88 5.55 -19.54 4.52
N TYR A 89 6.20 -18.53 3.94
CA TYR A 89 6.15 -18.25 2.52
C TYR A 89 6.72 -19.43 1.70
N LYS A 90 7.87 -19.98 2.09
CA LYS A 90 8.54 -21.09 1.41
C LYS A 90 7.85 -22.44 1.61
N VAL A 91 7.34 -22.72 2.81
CA VAL A 91 6.69 -23.98 3.15
C VAL A 91 5.44 -24.16 2.28
N ARG A 92 5.44 -25.19 1.43
CA ARG A 92 4.29 -25.53 0.57
C ARG A 92 3.32 -26.41 1.35
N LEU A 93 2.18 -25.85 1.73
CA LEU A 93 1.09 -26.58 2.36
C LEU A 93 0.26 -27.42 1.37
N ARG A 94 0.44 -27.23 0.05
CA ARG A 94 -0.24 -28.02 -0.99
C ARG A 94 0.77 -28.55 -2.03
N PRO A 95 0.65 -29.83 -2.44
CA PRO A 95 1.44 -30.37 -3.54
C PRO A 95 1.16 -29.62 -4.83
N MET A 96 2.14 -29.63 -5.74
CA MET A 96 2.01 -29.02 -7.06
C MET A 96 0.97 -29.80 -7.87
N ALA A 97 -0.23 -29.26 -8.01
CA ALA A 97 -1.21 -29.84 -8.92
C ALA A 97 -0.68 -29.70 -10.35
N THR A 98 -0.37 -30.84 -10.97
CA THR A 98 0.13 -30.96 -12.35
C THR A 98 -0.95 -30.75 -13.41
N SER A 99 -2.22 -30.77 -13.01
CA SER A 99 -3.33 -30.53 -13.92
C SER A 99 -3.53 -29.03 -14.16
N PRO A 100 -3.75 -28.58 -15.41
CA PRO A 100 -4.13 -27.20 -15.69
C PRO A 100 -5.42 -26.91 -14.90
N ALA A 101 -5.32 -26.01 -13.92
CA ALA A 101 -6.47 -25.61 -13.14
C ALA A 101 -7.56 -25.11 -14.10
N ARG A 102 -8.81 -25.57 -13.91
CA ARG A 102 -9.95 -25.09 -14.70
C ARG A 102 -9.94 -23.55 -14.71
N PRO A 103 -10.18 -22.90 -15.86
CA PRO A 103 -10.20 -21.44 -15.93
C PRO A 103 -11.35 -20.93 -15.06
N TRP A 104 -11.02 -20.46 -13.86
CA TRP A 104 -11.99 -19.98 -12.87
C TRP A 104 -12.69 -18.69 -13.32
N LEU A 105 -12.01 -17.90 -14.15
CA LEU A 105 -12.53 -16.66 -14.70
C LEU A 105 -12.23 -16.58 -16.21
N GLN A 106 -13.25 -16.73 -17.04
CA GLN A 106 -13.16 -16.37 -18.46
C GLN A 106 -13.72 -14.97 -18.67
N MET A 107 -12.90 -14.13 -19.30
CA MET A 107 -13.22 -12.75 -19.67
C MET A 107 -13.22 -12.58 -21.19
N ASN A 108 -14.24 -11.90 -21.69
CA ASN A 108 -14.31 -11.45 -23.08
C ASN A 108 -13.86 -9.99 -23.22
N ARG A 109 -13.66 -9.55 -24.47
CA ARG A 109 -13.32 -8.16 -24.79
C ARG A 109 -14.31 -7.16 -24.20
N VAL A 110 -15.60 -7.42 -24.39
CA VAL A 110 -16.68 -6.55 -23.93
C VAL A 110 -16.72 -6.53 -22.40
N GLU A 111 -16.70 -7.69 -21.74
CA GLU A 111 -16.66 -7.80 -20.27
C GLU A 111 -15.47 -7.03 -19.66
N THR A 112 -14.30 -7.09 -20.31
CA THR A 112 -13.09 -6.41 -19.84
C THR A 112 -13.20 -4.90 -19.96
N HIS A 113 -13.71 -4.39 -21.09
CA HIS A 113 -13.96 -2.96 -21.26
C HIS A 113 -15.10 -2.45 -20.36
N LEU A 114 -16.14 -3.26 -20.13
CA LEU A 114 -17.21 -2.94 -19.16
C LEU A 114 -16.66 -2.86 -17.75
N THR A 115 -15.82 -3.82 -17.33
CA THR A 115 -15.17 -3.80 -16.01
C THR A 115 -14.29 -2.54 -15.86
N CYS A 116 -13.50 -2.22 -16.88
CA CYS A 116 -12.71 -0.99 -16.93
C CYS A 116 -13.59 0.26 -16.78
N GLY A 117 -14.70 0.31 -17.52
CA GLY A 117 -15.66 1.43 -17.47
C GLY A 117 -16.31 1.57 -16.11
N LEU A 118 -16.74 0.47 -15.49
CA LEU A 118 -17.36 0.46 -14.16
C LEU A 118 -16.38 0.90 -13.07
N LEU A 119 -15.13 0.42 -13.08
CA LEU A 119 -14.11 0.85 -12.13
C LEU A 119 -13.80 2.36 -12.27
N ALA A 120 -13.69 2.84 -13.51
CA ALA A 120 -13.50 4.27 -13.78
C ALA A 120 -14.73 5.10 -13.34
N LEU A 121 -15.93 4.61 -13.62
CA LEU A 121 -17.20 5.23 -13.23
C LEU A 121 -17.31 5.35 -11.71
N VAL A 122 -17.01 4.29 -10.96
CA VAL A 122 -17.00 4.31 -9.49
C VAL A 122 -16.06 5.39 -8.97
N ALA A 123 -14.83 5.46 -9.50
CA ALA A 123 -13.86 6.46 -9.08
C ALA A 123 -14.29 7.89 -9.44
N ILE A 124 -14.75 8.12 -10.67
CA ILE A 124 -15.16 9.47 -11.13
C ILE A 124 -16.44 9.91 -10.41
N ALA A 125 -17.47 9.06 -10.33
CA ALA A 125 -18.73 9.37 -9.67
C ALA A 125 -18.51 9.70 -8.18
N THR A 126 -17.68 8.93 -7.48
CA THR A 126 -17.36 9.23 -6.07
C THR A 126 -16.58 10.54 -5.92
N VAL A 127 -15.64 10.85 -6.82
CA VAL A 127 -14.95 12.16 -6.82
C VAL A 127 -15.94 13.30 -7.05
N THR A 128 -16.84 13.15 -8.02
CA THR A 128 -17.86 14.17 -8.34
C THR A 128 -18.83 14.38 -7.19
N VAL A 129 -19.33 13.31 -6.57
CA VAL A 129 -20.20 13.40 -5.39
C VAL A 129 -19.47 14.08 -4.24
N PHE A 130 -18.21 13.70 -3.97
CA PHE A 130 -17.39 14.34 -2.95
C PHE A 130 -17.21 15.84 -3.21
N PHE A 131 -17.00 16.22 -4.47
CA PHE A 131 -16.87 17.62 -4.89
C PHE A 131 -18.18 18.39 -4.73
N ILE A 132 -19.33 17.82 -5.10
CA ILE A 132 -20.64 18.46 -4.93
C ILE A 132 -20.92 18.76 -3.45
N HIS A 133 -20.56 17.83 -2.56
CA HIS A 133 -20.80 18.00 -1.13
C HIS A 133 -19.83 18.97 -0.43
N ASN A 134 -18.57 19.07 -0.88
CA ASN A 134 -17.51 19.76 -0.12
C ASN A 134 -16.84 20.92 -0.86
N GLY A 135 -17.03 21.04 -2.18
CA GLY A 135 -16.30 21.99 -3.03
C GLY A 135 -14.79 21.70 -3.11
N PHE A 136 -13.99 22.71 -3.44
CA PHE A 136 -12.53 22.60 -3.44
C PHE A 136 -11.96 22.81 -2.03
N LEU A 137 -11.66 21.70 -1.34
CA LEU A 137 -11.13 21.76 0.03
C LEU A 137 -9.73 22.40 0.12
N LEU A 138 -8.93 22.34 -0.95
CA LEU A 138 -7.57 22.91 -0.96
C LEU A 138 -7.54 24.44 -0.79
N PHE A 139 -8.58 25.14 -1.24
CA PHE A 139 -8.65 26.61 -1.09
C PHE A 139 -9.36 27.04 0.21
N ARG A 140 -9.95 26.09 0.95
CA ARG A 140 -10.76 26.39 2.15
C ARG A 140 -10.07 26.04 3.47
N LEU A 141 -9.14 25.08 3.47
CA LEU A 141 -8.48 24.57 4.67
C LEU A 141 -7.11 25.21 4.87
N THR A 142 -6.90 25.89 6.00
CA THR A 142 -5.60 26.46 6.40
C THR A 142 -4.72 25.45 7.15
N ALA A 143 -5.29 24.35 7.69
CA ALA A 143 -4.56 23.29 8.41
C ALA A 143 -4.98 21.86 8.03
N TYR A 144 -4.03 20.90 8.00
CA TYR A 144 -4.27 19.47 7.66
C TYR A 144 -5.27 18.77 8.60
N ASN A 145 -5.32 19.17 9.87
CA ASN A 145 -6.23 18.60 10.86
C ASN A 145 -7.71 18.92 10.57
N GLN A 146 -7.99 20.00 9.84
CA GLN A 146 -9.36 20.38 9.46
C GLN A 146 -9.95 19.44 8.39
N ILE A 147 -9.13 18.61 7.72
CA ILE A 147 -9.59 17.54 6.81
C ILE A 147 -10.42 16.47 7.56
N PHE A 148 -10.25 16.38 8.88
CA PHE A 148 -10.96 15.50 9.79
C PHE A 148 -12.00 16.23 10.67
N SER A 149 -12.22 17.53 10.44
CA SER A 149 -13.29 18.27 11.11
C SER A 149 -14.68 17.77 10.65
N SER A 150 -15.69 17.96 11.50
CA SER A 150 -17.09 17.63 11.23
C SER A 150 -17.68 18.36 10.00
N GLU A 151 -16.94 19.33 9.43
CA GLU A 151 -17.35 20.10 8.26
C GLU A 151 -17.15 19.36 6.93
N VAL A 152 -16.34 18.28 6.89
CA VAL A 152 -16.08 17.51 5.66
C VAL A 152 -16.90 16.22 5.64
N SER A 153 -17.94 16.20 4.82
CA SER A 153 -18.80 15.02 4.64
C SER A 153 -18.20 14.05 3.62
N GLY A 154 -18.32 12.73 3.87
CA GLY A 154 -17.93 11.72 2.89
C GLY A 154 -16.43 11.38 2.82
N VAL A 155 -15.67 11.50 3.92
CA VAL A 155 -14.23 11.11 3.98
C VAL A 155 -13.98 9.67 3.49
N ALA A 156 -14.95 8.78 3.68
CA ALA A 156 -14.89 7.40 3.18
C ALA A 156 -14.84 7.30 1.65
N LEU A 157 -15.45 8.26 0.92
CA LEU A 157 -15.45 8.28 -0.56
C LEU A 157 -14.03 8.37 -1.13
N LYS A 158 -13.10 8.95 -0.38
CA LYS A 158 -11.67 9.05 -0.77
C LYS A 158 -11.05 7.68 -1.08
N ARG A 159 -11.54 6.61 -0.44
CA ARG A 159 -11.06 5.24 -0.67
C ARG A 159 -11.49 4.67 -2.02
N PHE A 160 -12.53 5.21 -2.65
CA PHE A 160 -12.99 4.77 -3.97
C PHE A 160 -12.15 5.36 -5.12
N PHE A 161 -11.41 6.44 -4.87
CA PHE A 161 -10.58 7.08 -5.90
C PHE A 161 -9.46 6.15 -6.38
N TYR A 162 -9.03 5.23 -5.50
CA TYR A 162 -8.04 4.23 -5.82
C TYR A 162 -8.48 3.26 -6.92
N PHE A 163 -9.78 3.10 -7.21
CA PHE A 163 -10.26 2.24 -8.30
C PHE A 163 -9.99 2.81 -9.70
N PHE A 164 -9.64 4.09 -9.81
CA PHE A 164 -9.17 4.66 -11.07
C PHE A 164 -7.86 4.01 -11.55
N ILE A 165 -7.00 3.61 -10.60
CA ILE A 165 -5.71 2.99 -10.88
C ILE A 165 -5.88 1.63 -11.57
N PRO A 166 -6.59 0.63 -11.00
CA PRO A 166 -6.84 -0.63 -11.70
C PRO A 166 -7.66 -0.42 -12.99
N ALA A 167 -8.55 0.58 -13.05
CA ALA A 167 -9.23 0.93 -14.30
C ALA A 167 -8.24 1.28 -15.42
N MET A 168 -7.20 2.07 -15.12
CA MET A 168 -6.17 2.45 -16.09
C MET A 168 -5.11 1.35 -16.31
N LEU A 169 -4.93 0.43 -15.37
CA LEU A 169 -4.05 -0.74 -15.55
C LEU A 169 -4.62 -1.74 -16.56
N ILE A 170 -5.95 -1.90 -16.65
CA ILE A 170 -6.60 -2.80 -17.62
C ILE A 170 -6.20 -2.47 -19.06
N PRO A 171 -6.38 -1.25 -19.61
CA PRO A 171 -5.98 -0.93 -20.98
C PRO A 171 -4.47 -1.02 -21.20
N TYR A 172 -3.66 -0.76 -20.16
CA TYR A 172 -2.21 -0.95 -20.22
C TYR A 172 -1.84 -2.44 -20.40
N PHE A 173 -2.33 -3.34 -19.53
CA PHE A 173 -2.05 -4.77 -19.66
C PHE A 173 -2.75 -5.39 -20.87
N LEU A 174 -3.85 -4.77 -21.30
CA LEU A 174 -4.35 -4.63 -22.66
C LEU A 174 -3.23 -4.66 -23.67
N HIS A 175 -2.65 -3.49 -23.93
CA HIS A 175 -1.65 -3.29 -24.96
C HIS A 175 -0.35 -2.77 -24.31
N PRO A 176 0.52 -3.67 -23.81
CA PRO A 176 1.69 -3.26 -23.04
C PRO A 176 2.77 -2.70 -23.95
N THR A 177 2.69 -1.41 -24.24
CA THR A 177 3.66 -0.65 -25.04
C THR A 177 4.27 0.47 -24.21
N ARG A 178 5.47 0.95 -24.60
CA ARG A 178 6.10 2.10 -23.93
C ARG A 178 5.22 3.36 -23.96
N ARG A 179 4.48 3.56 -25.06
CA ARG A 179 3.52 4.67 -25.19
C ARG A 179 2.39 4.54 -24.17
N ASN A 180 1.78 3.37 -24.05
CA ASN A 180 0.68 3.15 -23.11
C ASN A 180 1.13 3.18 -21.64
N TRP A 181 2.39 2.86 -21.37
CA TRP A 181 3.00 3.03 -20.06
C TRP A 181 3.18 4.51 -19.67
N LEU A 182 3.62 5.36 -20.61
CA LEU A 182 3.67 6.80 -20.39
C LEU A 182 2.26 7.42 -20.31
N LEU A 183 1.32 6.97 -21.14
CA LEU A 183 -0.09 7.39 -21.05
C LEU A 183 -0.71 7.02 -19.71
N PHE A 184 -0.42 5.82 -19.21
CA PHE A 184 -0.83 5.41 -17.86
C PHE A 184 -0.34 6.41 -16.82
N LEU A 185 0.94 6.81 -16.86
CA LEU A 185 1.49 7.81 -15.94
C LEU A 185 0.77 9.16 -16.08
N ILE A 186 0.66 9.70 -17.29
CA ILE A 186 0.06 11.01 -17.53
C ILE A 186 -1.39 11.06 -17.02
N VAL A 187 -2.21 10.06 -17.39
CA VAL A 187 -3.62 10.00 -17.00
C VAL A 187 -3.79 9.82 -15.49
N THR A 188 -3.03 8.91 -14.88
CA THR A 188 -3.15 8.64 -13.43
C THR A 188 -2.59 9.77 -12.57
N VAL A 189 -1.51 10.43 -12.98
CA VAL A 189 -0.98 11.62 -12.30
C VAL A 189 -1.93 12.80 -12.45
N SER A 190 -2.54 13.00 -13.63
CA SER A 190 -3.53 14.06 -13.84
C SER A 190 -4.76 13.87 -12.94
N PHE A 191 -5.26 12.64 -12.84
CA PHE A 191 -6.31 12.29 -11.87
C PHE A 191 -5.84 12.47 -10.42
N GLY A 192 -4.58 12.11 -10.13
CA GLY A 192 -3.95 12.36 -8.83
C GLY A 192 -3.91 13.84 -8.46
N LEU A 193 -3.56 14.73 -9.40
CA LEU A 193 -3.56 16.18 -9.22
C LEU A 193 -4.98 16.74 -9.04
N LEU A 194 -5.94 16.23 -9.82
CA LEU A 194 -7.37 16.58 -9.65
C LEU A 194 -7.84 16.23 -8.23
N THR A 195 -7.61 14.99 -7.79
CA THR A 195 -7.97 14.57 -6.43
C THR A 195 -7.19 15.32 -5.36
N TYR A 196 -5.93 15.70 -5.59
CA TYR A 196 -5.16 16.54 -4.69
C TYR A 196 -5.84 17.90 -4.47
N ALA A 197 -6.31 18.56 -5.52
CA ALA A 197 -7.03 19.83 -5.44
C ALA A 197 -8.40 19.69 -4.74
N LEU A 198 -9.12 18.61 -5.03
CA LEU A 198 -10.46 18.37 -4.48
C LEU A 198 -10.44 17.98 -3.00
N VAL A 199 -9.46 17.17 -2.59
CA VAL A 199 -9.43 16.51 -1.29
C VAL A 199 -8.64 17.31 -0.23
N GLY A 200 -8.02 18.42 -0.61
CA GLY A 200 -7.26 19.27 0.31
C GLY A 200 -5.80 18.85 0.48
N GLY A 201 -5.17 18.34 -0.58
CA GLY A 201 -3.72 18.15 -0.63
C GLY A 201 -3.23 16.75 -0.24
N THR A 202 -4.03 15.71 -0.44
CA THR A 202 -3.61 14.32 -0.23
C THR A 202 -2.71 13.84 -1.36
N ARG A 203 -1.44 13.57 -1.04
CA ARG A 203 -0.40 13.16 -2.00
C ARG A 203 -0.44 11.67 -2.37
N ALA A 204 -1.25 10.87 -1.68
CA ALA A 204 -1.26 9.41 -1.80
C ALA A 204 -1.53 8.92 -3.24
N ASN A 205 -2.53 9.46 -3.94
CA ASN A 205 -2.88 9.01 -5.29
C ASN A 205 -1.74 9.20 -6.30
N ILE A 206 -1.03 10.32 -6.22
CA ILE A 206 0.12 10.62 -7.08
C ILE A 206 1.28 9.67 -6.77
N ILE A 207 1.56 9.45 -5.48
CA ILE A 207 2.63 8.54 -5.04
C ILE A 207 2.35 7.12 -5.51
N ILE A 208 1.10 6.63 -5.40
CA ILE A 208 0.73 5.29 -5.84
C ILE A 208 0.88 5.15 -7.35
N ALA A 209 0.37 6.13 -8.13
CA ALA A 209 0.48 6.13 -9.58
C ALA A 209 1.96 6.07 -10.03
N PHE A 210 2.81 6.89 -9.41
CA PHE A 210 4.25 6.92 -9.70
C PHE A 210 4.95 5.63 -9.28
N ALA A 211 4.65 5.09 -8.10
CA ALA A 211 5.21 3.82 -7.64
C ALA A 211 4.86 2.68 -8.60
N LEU A 212 3.58 2.56 -9.01
CA LEU A 212 3.14 1.55 -9.97
C LEU A 212 3.80 1.72 -11.34
N PHE A 213 3.94 2.96 -11.82
CA PHE A 213 4.66 3.24 -13.05
C PHE A 213 6.11 2.72 -13.00
N LEU A 214 6.82 3.00 -11.91
CA LEU A 214 8.19 2.52 -11.69
C LEU A 214 8.24 0.99 -11.62
N PHE A 215 7.33 0.37 -10.86
CA PHE A 215 7.25 -1.10 -10.76
C PHE A 215 7.01 -1.77 -12.11
N ILE A 216 6.05 -1.26 -12.87
CA ILE A 216 5.77 -1.73 -14.23
C ILE A 216 7.02 -1.59 -15.11
N GLY A 217 7.73 -0.46 -15.02
CA GLY A 217 8.97 -0.21 -15.75
C GLY A 217 10.07 -1.24 -15.42
N ILE A 218 10.22 -1.62 -14.15
CA ILE A 218 11.17 -2.65 -13.71
C ILE A 218 10.76 -4.03 -14.24
N THR A 219 9.48 -4.40 -14.11
CA THR A 219 8.99 -5.71 -14.58
C THR A 219 9.20 -5.90 -16.09
N ARG A 220 9.09 -4.82 -16.87
CA ARG A 220 9.30 -4.81 -18.32
C ARG A 220 10.76 -4.59 -18.73
N GLY A 221 11.65 -4.27 -17.79
CA GLY A 221 13.07 -4.00 -18.04
C GLY A 221 13.34 -2.67 -18.74
N TRP A 222 12.43 -1.70 -18.66
CA TRP A 222 12.65 -0.34 -19.16
C TRP A 222 13.35 0.56 -18.14
N ILE A 223 13.20 0.24 -16.86
CA ILE A 223 13.83 0.94 -15.74
C ILE A 223 14.81 -0.01 -15.07
N THR A 224 16.03 0.46 -14.82
CA THR A 224 17.04 -0.26 -14.04
C THR A 224 16.90 0.05 -12.55
N LEU A 225 17.46 -0.80 -11.68
CA LEU A 225 17.44 -0.58 -10.23
C LEU A 225 18.11 0.75 -9.82
N TRP A 226 19.14 1.17 -10.55
CA TRP A 226 19.79 2.47 -10.33
C TRP A 226 18.89 3.66 -10.63
N MET A 227 18.10 3.59 -11.71
CA MET A 227 17.11 4.62 -12.02
C MET A 227 16.04 4.70 -10.93
N LEU A 228 15.64 3.57 -10.34
CA LEU A 228 14.74 3.54 -9.19
C LEU A 228 15.37 4.24 -7.97
N ALA A 229 16.64 3.95 -7.67
CA ALA A 229 17.36 4.58 -6.56
C ALA A 229 17.44 6.11 -6.75
N VAL A 230 17.81 6.57 -7.94
CA VAL A 230 17.86 8.01 -8.27
C VAL A 230 16.47 8.64 -8.18
N ALA A 231 15.44 8.00 -8.75
CA ALA A 231 14.05 8.47 -8.66
C ALA A 231 13.56 8.54 -7.21
N GLY A 232 13.96 7.58 -6.36
CA GLY A 232 13.67 7.57 -4.93
C GLY A 232 14.31 8.74 -4.20
N VAL A 233 15.61 8.99 -4.41
CA VAL A 233 16.32 10.15 -3.83
C VAL A 233 15.69 11.46 -4.28
N MET A 234 15.38 11.60 -5.57
CA MET A 234 14.70 12.77 -6.12
C MET A 234 13.30 12.96 -5.54
N ALA A 235 12.55 11.88 -5.33
CA ALA A 235 11.21 11.94 -4.72
C ALA A 235 11.29 12.37 -3.25
N ILE A 236 12.27 11.89 -2.48
CA ILE A 236 12.50 12.29 -1.09
C ILE A 236 12.87 13.78 -1.03
N ALA A 237 13.82 14.22 -1.86
CA ALA A 237 14.22 15.62 -1.94
C ALA A 237 13.06 16.54 -2.37
N GLY A 238 12.28 16.13 -3.37
CA GLY A 238 11.11 16.87 -3.83
C GLY A 238 10.01 16.96 -2.78
N MET A 239 9.74 15.86 -2.05
CA MET A 239 8.78 15.85 -0.95
C MET A 239 9.21 16.76 0.21
N PHE A 240 10.51 16.78 0.52
CA PHE A 240 11.07 17.68 1.53
C PHE A 240 10.95 19.15 1.11
N TRP A 241 11.30 19.49 -0.13
CA TRP A 241 11.13 20.85 -0.64
C TRP A 241 9.66 21.30 -0.58
N LEU A 242 8.74 20.44 -1.00
CA LEU A 242 7.30 20.73 -0.89
C LEU A 242 6.87 20.91 0.58
N ALA A 243 7.47 20.18 1.52
CA ALA A 243 7.19 20.36 2.95
C ALA A 243 7.70 21.72 3.45
N LEU A 244 8.94 22.10 3.16
CA LEU A 244 9.49 23.42 3.52
C LEU A 244 8.61 24.56 3.01
N ARG A 245 8.24 24.50 1.72
CA ARG A 245 7.39 25.52 1.09
C ARG A 245 5.97 25.56 1.65
N ARG A 246 5.42 24.41 2.07
CA ARG A 246 4.07 24.31 2.62
C ARG A 246 4.00 24.77 4.08
N TYR A 247 5.04 24.49 4.87
CA TYR A 247 5.08 24.85 6.29
C TYR A 247 5.76 26.21 6.54
N ASN A 248 6.17 26.91 5.47
CA ASN A 248 6.87 28.20 5.53
C ASN A 248 8.05 28.17 6.54
N LEU A 249 8.76 27.05 6.56
CA LEU A 249 9.87 26.83 7.47
C LEU A 249 11.12 27.44 6.84
N ASP A 250 11.56 28.60 7.34
CA ASP A 250 12.83 29.25 6.98
C ASP A 250 14.01 28.55 7.68
N VAL A 251 14.15 27.25 7.41
CA VAL A 251 15.21 26.43 7.99
C VAL A 251 16.44 26.49 7.09
N MET A 252 17.56 26.96 7.64
CA MET A 252 18.83 27.08 6.91
C MET A 252 19.93 26.24 7.59
N GLY A 253 20.79 25.61 6.78
CA GLY A 253 21.96 24.88 7.26
C GLY A 253 21.64 23.62 8.08
N ALA A 254 22.09 23.56 9.32
CA ALA A 254 22.05 22.36 10.15
C ALA A 254 20.63 21.97 10.57
N GLU A 255 19.76 22.94 10.84
CA GLU A 255 18.38 22.69 11.25
C GLU A 255 17.56 22.14 10.07
N ALA A 256 17.80 22.60 8.84
CA ALA A 256 17.16 22.04 7.64
C ALA A 256 17.55 20.57 7.45
N PHE A 257 18.81 20.23 7.70
CA PHE A 257 19.29 18.86 7.63
C PHE A 257 18.71 17.98 8.74
N TYR A 258 18.56 18.49 9.96
CA TYR A 258 17.84 17.82 11.04
C TYR A 258 16.39 17.52 10.64
N THR A 259 15.64 18.54 10.20
CA THR A 259 14.23 18.37 9.79
C THR A 259 14.11 17.41 8.62
N PHE A 260 15.04 17.45 7.67
CA PHE A 260 15.09 16.49 6.56
C PHE A 260 15.22 15.05 7.06
N LEU A 261 16.20 14.77 7.91
CA LEU A 261 16.46 13.44 8.43
C LEU A 261 15.29 12.95 9.29
N TYR A 262 14.79 13.80 10.18
CA TYR A 262 13.67 13.51 11.06
C TYR A 262 12.41 13.15 10.27
N LEU A 263 11.99 14.02 9.34
CA LEU A 263 10.80 13.77 8.51
C LEU A 263 10.99 12.57 7.59
N THR A 264 12.19 12.37 7.03
CA THR A 264 12.47 11.22 6.16
C THR A 264 12.38 9.91 6.94
N ARG A 265 12.93 9.85 8.15
CA ARG A 265 12.82 8.69 9.04
C ARG A 265 11.36 8.39 9.33
N ASP A 266 10.61 9.34 9.90
CA ASP A 266 9.22 9.11 10.30
C ASP A 266 8.30 8.82 9.09
N THR A 267 8.61 9.41 7.94
CA THR A 267 7.82 9.24 6.70
C THR A 267 8.11 7.94 5.98
N PHE A 268 9.29 7.33 6.06
CA PHE A 268 9.60 6.10 5.31
C PHE A 268 9.86 4.89 6.19
N SER A 269 10.41 5.10 7.38
CA SER A 269 10.79 4.08 8.34
C SER A 269 10.34 4.45 9.76
N PRO A 270 9.04 4.29 10.09
CA PRO A 270 8.53 4.44 11.45
C PRO A 270 8.95 3.29 12.39
N TRP A 271 10.21 2.85 12.31
CA TRP A 271 10.73 1.70 13.06
C TRP A 271 10.79 1.97 14.56
N GLU A 272 11.03 3.23 14.95
CA GLU A 272 11.08 3.68 16.35
C GLU A 272 9.71 3.57 17.05
N ASN A 273 8.60 3.64 16.29
CA ASN A 273 7.26 3.45 16.84
C ASN A 273 7.04 2.05 17.41
N LEU A 274 7.71 1.04 16.84
CA LEU A 274 7.70 -0.31 17.40
C LEU A 274 8.42 -0.34 18.76
N ALA A 275 9.54 0.37 18.88
CA ALA A 275 10.26 0.47 20.15
C ALA A 275 9.45 1.25 21.21
N LEU A 276 8.77 2.33 20.83
CA LEU A 276 7.86 3.08 21.70
C LEU A 276 6.70 2.21 22.22
N LEU A 277 6.14 1.34 21.37
CA LEU A 277 5.13 0.37 21.78
C LEU A 277 5.68 -0.65 22.78
N LEU A 278 6.91 -1.13 22.59
CA LEU A 278 7.56 -2.07 23.49
C LEU A 278 7.91 -1.42 24.84
N GLU A 279 8.34 -0.16 24.83
CA GLU A 279 8.57 0.63 26.04
C GLU A 279 7.29 0.81 26.86
N ASN A 280 6.19 1.11 26.18
CA ASN A 280 4.88 1.31 26.80
C ASN A 280 4.03 0.02 26.85
N TYR A 281 4.66 -1.15 26.76
CA TYR A 281 3.96 -2.44 26.67
C TYR A 281 3.01 -2.68 27.86
N HIS A 282 3.37 -2.19 29.04
CA HIS A 282 2.57 -2.29 30.26
C HIS A 282 1.26 -1.47 30.22
N LYS A 283 1.16 -0.50 29.31
CA LYS A 283 -0.05 0.33 29.11
C LYS A 283 -0.99 -0.24 28.06
N ILE A 284 -0.60 -1.31 27.37
CA ILE A 284 -1.37 -1.86 26.27
C ILE A 284 -2.44 -2.80 26.81
N ASP A 285 -3.70 -2.37 26.69
CA ASP A 285 -4.86 -3.24 26.80
C ASP A 285 -5.09 -3.94 25.46
N PHE A 286 -4.91 -5.26 25.44
CA PHE A 286 -5.03 -6.05 24.22
C PHE A 286 -6.41 -5.92 23.60
N GLN A 287 -6.45 -5.38 22.37
CA GLN A 287 -7.70 -5.09 21.68
C GLN A 287 -8.29 -6.31 20.94
N GLY A 288 -7.58 -7.43 20.90
CA GLY A 288 -7.97 -8.60 20.11
C GLY A 288 -8.11 -8.25 18.63
N LEU A 289 -9.13 -8.83 17.97
CA LEU A 289 -9.45 -8.51 16.56
C LEU A 289 -10.36 -7.28 16.41
N ALA A 290 -10.71 -6.59 17.51
CA ALA A 290 -11.62 -5.45 17.47
C ALA A 290 -11.13 -4.30 16.55
N PRO A 291 -9.83 -3.94 16.50
CA PRO A 291 -9.35 -2.88 15.60
C PRO A 291 -9.64 -3.19 14.13
N MET A 292 -9.53 -4.47 13.73
CA MET A 292 -9.80 -4.90 12.36
C MET A 292 -11.28 -4.71 11.99
N TRP A 293 -12.19 -5.02 12.92
CA TRP A 293 -13.64 -4.82 12.71
C TRP A 293 -14.02 -3.33 12.75
N ARG A 294 -13.47 -2.59 13.70
CA ARG A 294 -13.69 -1.14 13.83
C ARG A 294 -13.25 -0.38 12.59
N ASP A 295 -12.15 -0.78 11.93
CA ASP A 295 -11.72 -0.11 10.70
C ASP A 295 -12.73 -0.27 9.53
N PHE A 296 -13.64 -1.25 9.59
CA PHE A 296 -14.77 -1.34 8.65
C PHE A 296 -15.87 -0.29 8.89
N TYR A 297 -15.96 0.28 10.09
CA TYR A 297 -16.99 1.29 10.41
C TYR A 297 -16.87 2.50 9.50
N VAL A 298 -15.66 2.79 9.01
CA VAL A 298 -15.40 3.85 8.03
C VAL A 298 -16.25 3.67 6.77
N PHE A 299 -16.54 2.44 6.36
CA PHE A 299 -17.32 2.14 5.15
C PHE A 299 -18.84 2.18 5.35
N ILE A 300 -19.33 2.20 6.58
CA ILE A 300 -20.77 2.24 6.89
C ILE A 300 -21.24 3.71 6.82
N PRO A 301 -22.14 4.08 5.90
CA PRO A 301 -22.64 5.45 5.81
C PRO A 301 -23.41 5.86 7.07
N SER A 302 -23.32 7.15 7.44
CA SER A 302 -24.03 7.68 8.63
C SER A 302 -25.55 7.60 8.54
N TRP A 303 -26.14 7.50 7.34
CA TRP A 303 -27.58 7.27 7.20
C TRP A 303 -27.99 5.83 7.54
N LEU A 304 -27.06 4.87 7.38
CA LEU A 304 -27.30 3.47 7.72
C LEU A 304 -27.01 3.20 9.20
N TRP A 305 -26.08 3.97 9.80
CA TRP A 305 -25.79 3.94 11.23
C TRP A 305 -25.59 5.36 11.77
N PRO A 306 -26.66 6.01 12.26
CA PRO A 306 -26.63 7.39 12.76
C PRO A 306 -25.72 7.56 13.98
N ASP A 307 -25.76 6.62 14.92
CA ASP A 307 -24.97 6.65 16.17
C ASP A 307 -23.55 6.08 16.01
N ARG A 308 -23.05 6.00 14.78
CA ARG A 308 -21.69 5.53 14.50
C ARG A 308 -20.67 6.43 15.23
N PRO A 309 -19.66 5.84 15.91
CA PRO A 309 -18.56 6.63 16.46
C PRO A 309 -17.80 7.36 15.33
N LEU A 310 -17.70 8.68 15.46
CA LEU A 310 -17.02 9.55 14.48
C LEU A 310 -15.52 9.22 14.39
N THR A 311 -14.92 8.90 15.54
CA THR A 311 -13.52 8.52 15.70
C THR A 311 -13.39 7.02 15.91
N VAL A 312 -12.89 6.32 14.89
CA VAL A 312 -12.70 4.86 14.93
C VAL A 312 -11.41 4.52 15.66
N LEU A 313 -11.49 3.76 16.76
CA LEU A 313 -10.32 3.28 17.50
C LEU A 313 -9.69 2.05 16.79
N ASN A 314 -8.98 2.30 15.70
CA ASN A 314 -8.11 1.32 15.04
C ASN A 314 -6.72 1.28 15.72
N SER A 315 -5.83 0.38 15.32
CA SER A 315 -4.54 0.21 15.99
C SER A 315 -3.68 1.49 15.98
N ALA A 316 -3.78 2.30 14.92
CA ALA A 316 -3.07 3.58 14.83
C ALA A 316 -3.61 4.63 15.79
N ASN A 317 -4.92 4.81 15.85
CA ASN A 317 -5.55 5.74 16.79
C ASN A 317 -5.38 5.27 18.25
N TYR A 318 -5.45 3.96 18.51
CA TYR A 318 -5.15 3.40 19.82
C TYR A 318 -3.71 3.70 20.25
N PHE A 319 -2.74 3.43 19.39
CA PHE A 319 -1.34 3.74 19.67
C PHE A 319 -1.14 5.25 19.93
N THR A 320 -1.77 6.10 19.14
CA THR A 320 -1.61 7.55 19.26
C THR A 320 -2.27 8.10 20.54
N TRP A 321 -3.48 7.66 20.85
CA TRP A 321 -4.30 8.23 21.92
C TRP A 321 -4.03 7.57 23.26
N GLU A 322 -4.09 6.25 23.32
CA GLU A 322 -4.02 5.52 24.59
C GLU A 322 -2.57 5.28 25.02
N VAL A 323 -1.66 5.03 24.08
CA VAL A 323 -0.26 4.71 24.41
C VAL A 323 0.60 5.97 24.47
N LEU A 324 0.52 6.84 23.45
CA LEU A 324 1.32 8.07 23.37
C LEU A 324 0.66 9.29 24.01
N ASN A 325 -0.60 9.19 24.46
CA ASN A 325 -1.37 10.30 25.04
C ASN A 325 -1.40 11.55 24.13
N ASN A 326 -1.52 11.34 22.81
CA ASN A 326 -1.46 12.41 21.81
C ASN A 326 -2.80 12.57 21.07
N HIS A 327 -3.59 13.56 21.46
CA HIS A 327 -4.91 13.85 20.86
C HIS A 327 -4.88 14.94 19.78
N SER A 328 -3.72 15.21 19.16
CA SER A 328 -3.55 16.25 18.13
C SER A 328 -4.32 16.00 16.82
N GLY A 329 -5.09 14.91 16.71
CA GLY A 329 -5.84 14.51 15.51
C GLY A 329 -4.98 13.85 14.42
N LEU A 330 -3.68 13.64 14.68
CA LEU A 330 -2.76 12.95 13.78
C LEU A 330 -2.55 11.49 14.22
N ALA A 331 -3.00 10.54 13.40
CA ALA A 331 -2.77 9.12 13.65
C ALA A 331 -1.31 8.74 13.33
N ILE A 332 -0.59 8.26 14.33
CA ILE A 332 0.76 7.73 14.21
C ILE A 332 0.69 6.23 13.89
N SER A 333 1.50 5.84 12.92
CA SER A 333 1.50 4.49 12.37
C SER A 333 2.20 3.49 13.31
N PRO A 334 1.52 2.43 13.78
CA PRO A 334 2.09 1.46 14.70
C PRO A 334 2.97 0.43 14.00
N THR A 335 3.05 0.40 12.66
CA THR A 335 3.70 -0.65 11.85
C THR A 335 2.99 -2.00 11.84
N LEU A 336 3.37 -2.87 10.90
CA LEU A 336 2.88 -4.24 10.83
C LEU A 336 2.99 -4.95 12.19
N ILE A 337 4.16 -4.92 12.80
CA ILE A 337 4.45 -5.65 14.04
C ILE A 337 3.78 -4.97 15.22
N GLY A 338 3.79 -3.64 15.28
CA GLY A 338 3.12 -2.93 16.38
C GLY A 338 1.60 -3.09 16.34
N SER A 339 0.97 -3.18 15.16
CA SER A 339 -0.45 -3.52 15.06
C SER A 339 -0.76 -4.89 15.67
N LEU A 340 0.12 -5.89 15.48
CA LEU A 340 0.00 -7.21 16.09
C LEU A 340 0.19 -7.16 17.61
N LEU A 341 1.14 -6.36 18.10
CA LEU A 341 1.35 -6.14 19.53
C LEU A 341 0.10 -5.55 20.21
N VAL A 342 -0.55 -4.57 19.58
CA VAL A 342 -1.80 -3.98 20.10
C VAL A 342 -2.95 -5.01 20.11
N MET A 343 -3.00 -5.91 19.12
CA MET A 343 -4.07 -6.91 19.04
C MET A 343 -3.92 -8.03 20.07
N GLY A 344 -2.72 -8.57 20.26
CA GLY A 344 -2.53 -9.77 21.11
C GLY A 344 -1.12 -9.91 21.67
N GLY A 345 -0.39 -8.81 21.79
CA GLY A 345 0.95 -8.78 22.38
C GLY A 345 1.98 -9.57 21.57
N ILE A 346 3.04 -9.98 22.26
CA ILE A 346 4.15 -10.74 21.66
C ILE A 346 3.65 -12.05 21.02
N GLY A 347 2.62 -12.69 21.61
CA GLY A 347 2.03 -13.93 21.11
C GLY A 347 1.39 -13.79 19.72
N ALA A 348 0.93 -12.59 19.33
CA ALA A 348 0.33 -12.33 18.03
C ALA A 348 1.36 -12.19 16.88
N ILE A 349 2.64 -11.96 17.20
CA ILE A 349 3.70 -11.76 16.19
C ILE A 349 3.87 -13.03 15.33
N VAL A 350 3.93 -14.20 15.96
CA VAL A 350 4.12 -15.49 15.26
C VAL A 350 2.97 -15.83 14.31
N PRO A 351 1.69 -15.91 14.75
CA PRO A 351 0.58 -16.18 13.85
C PRO A 351 0.41 -15.06 12.80
N GLY A 352 0.68 -13.80 13.16
CA GLY A 352 0.70 -12.69 12.22
C GLY A 352 1.73 -12.86 11.11
N ALA A 353 2.96 -13.28 11.44
CA ALA A 353 4.02 -13.56 10.45
C ALA A 353 3.62 -14.70 9.51
N VAL A 354 3.01 -15.77 10.05
CA VAL A 354 2.50 -16.88 9.26
C VAL A 354 1.40 -16.41 8.31
N ALA A 355 0.42 -15.66 8.81
CA ALA A 355 -0.68 -15.11 8.02
C ALA A 355 -0.19 -14.21 6.88
N VAL A 356 0.75 -13.29 7.16
CA VAL A 356 1.37 -12.44 6.14
C VAL A 356 2.12 -13.28 5.11
N GLY A 357 2.81 -14.34 5.53
CA GLY A 357 3.46 -15.30 4.61
C GLY A 357 2.48 -15.92 3.62
N LEU A 358 1.31 -16.34 4.10
CA LEU A 358 0.25 -16.93 3.28
C LEU A 358 -0.41 -15.89 2.36
N ILE A 359 -0.63 -14.67 2.85
CA ILE A 359 -1.18 -13.56 2.05
C ILE A 359 -0.27 -13.25 0.86
N ILE A 360 1.02 -13.01 1.11
CA ILE A 360 1.98 -12.68 0.03
C ILE A 360 2.10 -13.84 -0.95
N LYS A 361 2.14 -15.09 -0.46
CA LYS A 361 2.11 -16.29 -1.30
C LYS A 361 0.85 -16.39 -2.17
N GLY A 362 -0.30 -15.97 -1.64
CA GLY A 362 -1.56 -15.90 -2.37
C GLY A 362 -1.49 -14.90 -3.53
N PHE A 363 -0.98 -13.70 -3.28
CA PHE A 363 -0.78 -12.68 -4.32
C PHE A 363 0.23 -13.13 -5.39
N ASP A 364 1.34 -13.76 -5.01
CA ASP A 364 2.31 -14.32 -5.95
C ASP A 364 1.70 -15.41 -6.84
N SER A 365 0.93 -16.32 -6.24
CA SER A 365 0.21 -17.35 -6.97
C SER A 365 -0.78 -16.76 -7.97
N LEU A 366 -1.55 -15.73 -7.56
CA LEU A 366 -2.51 -15.05 -8.42
C LEU A 366 -1.82 -14.31 -9.58
N TYR A 367 -0.70 -13.65 -9.29
CA TYR A 367 0.08 -12.94 -10.29
C TYR A 367 0.72 -13.88 -11.32
N LYS A 368 1.30 -15.00 -10.86
CA LYS A 368 1.86 -16.03 -11.74
C LYS A 368 0.80 -16.61 -12.66
N ARG A 369 -0.40 -16.90 -12.14
CA ARG A 369 -1.56 -17.32 -12.94
C ARG A 369 -1.96 -16.26 -13.97
N GLY A 370 -2.05 -14.99 -13.57
CA GLY A 370 -2.39 -13.89 -14.48
C GLY A 370 -1.36 -13.67 -15.60
N ARG A 371 -0.11 -14.09 -15.41
CA ARG A 371 0.94 -14.07 -16.43
C ARG A 371 0.93 -15.29 -17.35
N SER A 372 0.57 -16.46 -16.85
CA SER A 372 0.52 -17.71 -17.62
C SER A 372 -0.81 -17.92 -18.34
N GLU A 373 -1.79 -17.07 -18.10
CA GLU A 373 -3.12 -17.16 -18.69
C GLU A 373 -3.08 -16.99 -20.22
N SER A 374 -3.69 -17.92 -20.96
CA SER A 374 -3.72 -17.88 -22.42
C SER A 374 -4.68 -16.80 -22.92
N ASN A 375 -5.76 -16.56 -22.19
CA ASN A 375 -6.69 -15.48 -22.48
C ASN A 375 -6.14 -14.13 -22.00
N ARG A 376 -5.72 -13.30 -22.96
CA ARG A 376 -5.23 -11.92 -22.74
C ARG A 376 -6.18 -11.06 -21.88
N TYR A 377 -7.49 -11.24 -22.00
CA TYR A 377 -8.49 -10.47 -21.26
C TYR A 377 -8.54 -10.87 -19.78
N THR A 378 -8.51 -12.17 -19.50
CA THR A 378 -8.43 -12.68 -18.11
C THR A 378 -7.10 -12.31 -17.47
N GLY A 379 -5.98 -12.50 -18.17
CA GLY A 379 -4.66 -12.05 -17.72
C GLY A 379 -4.65 -10.53 -17.45
N ALA A 380 -5.32 -9.79 -18.33
CA ALA A 380 -5.82 -8.42 -18.22
C ALA A 380 -6.17 -7.98 -16.78
N ILE A 381 -7.31 -8.56 -16.37
CA ILE A 381 -8.00 -8.31 -15.12
C ILE A 381 -7.18 -8.79 -13.93
N LEU A 382 -6.61 -10.01 -14.00
CA LEU A 382 -5.84 -10.58 -12.90
C LEU A 382 -4.59 -9.75 -12.57
N GLN A 383 -3.85 -9.32 -13.60
CA GLN A 383 -2.68 -8.46 -13.42
C GLN A 383 -3.10 -7.08 -12.90
N SER A 384 -4.18 -6.49 -13.43
CA SER A 384 -4.70 -5.22 -12.92
C SER A 384 -5.12 -5.30 -11.44
N PHE A 385 -5.80 -6.37 -11.03
CA PHE A 385 -6.15 -6.62 -9.64
C PHE A 385 -4.90 -6.73 -8.74
N CYS A 386 -3.91 -7.53 -9.15
CA CYS A 386 -2.68 -7.72 -8.38
C CYS A 386 -1.89 -6.41 -8.25
N PHE A 387 -1.72 -5.67 -9.34
CA PHE A 387 -1.03 -4.37 -9.31
C PHE A 387 -1.83 -3.31 -8.56
N GLY A 388 -3.17 -3.31 -8.65
CA GLY A 388 -4.02 -2.46 -7.83
C GLY A 388 -3.86 -2.71 -6.33
N ALA A 389 -3.60 -3.97 -5.94
CA ALA A 389 -3.37 -4.36 -4.55
C ALA A 389 -1.95 -4.04 -4.02
N VAL A 390 -1.00 -3.61 -4.87
CA VAL A 390 0.37 -3.23 -4.45
C VAL A 390 0.34 -2.12 -3.40
N PHE A 391 -0.57 -1.14 -3.51
CA PHE A 391 -0.72 -0.11 -2.48
C PHE A 391 -1.12 -0.70 -1.13
N ASN A 392 -2.01 -1.69 -1.13
CA ASN A 392 -2.41 -2.35 0.12
C ASN A 392 -1.20 -3.05 0.78
N MET A 393 -0.23 -3.55 0.02
CA MET A 393 1.01 -4.10 0.61
C MET A 393 1.86 -3.03 1.31
N ILE A 394 1.87 -1.79 0.80
CA ILE A 394 2.52 -0.67 1.49
C ILE A 394 1.81 -0.42 2.83
N VAL A 395 0.48 -0.40 2.83
CA VAL A 395 -0.35 -0.26 4.05
C VAL A 395 -0.08 -1.41 5.01
N LEU A 396 0.07 -2.65 4.53
CA LEU A 396 0.38 -3.81 5.36
C LEU A 396 1.68 -3.62 6.13
N ALA A 397 2.76 -3.27 5.42
CA ALA A 397 4.07 -3.10 6.06
C ALA A 397 4.08 -1.89 7.00
N ARG A 398 3.49 -0.77 6.58
CA ARG A 398 3.60 0.51 7.27
C ARG A 398 2.56 0.75 8.33
N GLU A 399 1.29 0.50 8.04
CA GLU A 399 0.17 0.88 8.92
C GLU A 399 -0.25 -0.26 9.85
N GLY A 400 -0.30 -1.49 9.35
CA GLY A 400 -0.75 -2.61 10.17
C GLY A 400 -1.57 -3.65 9.41
N LEU A 401 -1.79 -4.79 10.07
CA LEU A 401 -2.60 -5.89 9.54
C LEU A 401 -4.10 -5.56 9.53
N ASP A 402 -4.59 -4.78 10.50
CA ASP A 402 -5.99 -4.28 10.55
C ASP A 402 -6.30 -3.37 9.37
N ALA A 403 -5.48 -2.31 9.19
CA ALA A 403 -5.66 -1.34 8.13
C ALA A 403 -5.50 -1.97 6.73
N PHE A 404 -4.63 -2.99 6.61
CA PHE A 404 -4.53 -3.80 5.41
C PHE A 404 -5.80 -4.62 5.17
N GLY A 405 -6.27 -5.35 6.19
CA GLY A 405 -7.39 -6.27 6.08
C GLY A 405 -8.66 -5.57 5.62
N SER A 406 -9.00 -4.44 6.24
CA SER A 406 -10.18 -3.65 5.86
C SER A 406 -10.10 -3.15 4.42
N ARG A 407 -8.95 -2.63 4.00
CA ARG A 407 -8.73 -2.07 2.66
C ARG A 407 -8.70 -3.14 1.57
N VAL A 408 -8.06 -4.29 1.82
CA VAL A 408 -8.04 -5.40 0.86
C VAL A 408 -9.41 -6.02 0.72
N VAL A 409 -10.13 -6.28 1.81
CA VAL A 409 -11.48 -6.84 1.73
C VAL A 409 -12.40 -5.88 0.96
N PHE A 410 -12.37 -4.60 1.29
CA PHE A 410 -13.12 -3.58 0.55
C PHE A 410 -12.73 -3.52 -0.93
N PHE A 411 -11.42 -3.52 -1.24
CA PHE A 411 -10.93 -3.54 -2.61
C PHE A 411 -11.43 -4.78 -3.38
N CYS A 412 -11.33 -5.96 -2.78
CA CYS A 412 -11.81 -7.21 -3.34
C CYS A 412 -13.32 -7.18 -3.61
N LEU A 413 -14.12 -6.70 -2.65
CA LEU A 413 -15.57 -6.64 -2.76
C LEU A 413 -16.02 -5.73 -3.91
N ILE A 414 -15.50 -4.51 -3.98
CA ILE A 414 -15.87 -3.57 -5.05
C ILE A 414 -15.36 -4.06 -6.41
N PHE A 415 -14.15 -4.59 -6.48
CA PHE A 415 -13.60 -5.12 -7.73
C PHE A 415 -14.40 -6.33 -8.23
N ALA A 416 -14.76 -7.25 -7.33
CA ALA A 416 -15.61 -8.41 -7.64
C ALA A 416 -17.03 -7.98 -8.04
N ALA A 417 -17.61 -6.98 -7.37
CA ALA A 417 -18.90 -6.42 -7.73
C ALA A 417 -18.87 -5.80 -9.14
N CYS A 418 -17.84 -5.04 -9.48
CA CYS A 418 -17.67 -4.49 -10.83
C CYS A 418 -17.55 -5.60 -11.89
N LEU A 419 -16.81 -6.67 -11.59
CA LEU A 419 -16.72 -7.84 -12.48
C LEU A 419 -18.07 -8.56 -12.64
N ALA A 420 -18.81 -8.76 -11.55
CA ALA A 420 -20.11 -9.40 -11.57
C ALA A 420 -21.12 -8.58 -12.38
N VAL A 421 -21.19 -7.26 -12.14
CA VAL A 421 -22.04 -6.34 -12.91
C VAL A 421 -21.63 -6.31 -14.37
N ALA A 422 -20.33 -6.32 -14.69
CA ALA A 422 -19.88 -6.40 -16.08
C ALA A 422 -20.35 -7.69 -16.78
N LYS A 423 -20.32 -8.83 -16.08
CA LYS A 423 -20.84 -10.11 -16.61
C LYS A 423 -22.35 -10.08 -16.81
N LEU A 424 -23.10 -9.52 -15.85
CA LEU A 424 -24.55 -9.38 -15.95
C LEU A 424 -24.95 -8.46 -17.11
N LEU A 425 -24.29 -7.31 -17.23
CA LEU A 425 -24.50 -6.37 -18.35
C LEU A 425 -24.14 -7.00 -19.69
N TYR A 426 -23.06 -7.77 -19.77
CA TYR A 426 -22.72 -8.52 -20.97
C TYR A 426 -23.81 -9.54 -21.33
N GLY A 427 -24.30 -10.30 -20.36
CA GLY A 427 -25.40 -11.25 -20.56
C GLY A 427 -26.66 -10.57 -21.09
N LEU A 428 -27.04 -9.43 -20.51
CA LEU A 428 -28.19 -8.63 -20.95
C LEU A 428 -27.99 -8.08 -22.36
N LEU A 429 -26.83 -7.49 -22.66
CA LEU A 429 -26.52 -6.96 -23.99
C LEU A 429 -26.47 -8.07 -25.06
N ASN A 430 -26.05 -9.27 -24.68
CA ASN A 430 -26.05 -10.44 -25.57
C ASN A 430 -27.48 -10.92 -25.84
N HIS A 431 -28.34 -10.98 -24.82
CA HIS A 431 -29.76 -11.31 -24.98
C HIS A 431 -30.51 -10.31 -25.88
N VAL A 432 -30.14 -9.03 -25.82
CA VAL A 432 -30.73 -7.96 -26.65
C VAL A 432 -30.11 -7.93 -28.08
N GLY A 433 -29.12 -8.77 -28.38
CA GLY A 433 -28.51 -8.86 -29.71
C GLY A 433 -27.60 -7.68 -30.09
N LEU A 434 -27.21 -6.85 -29.12
CA LEU A 434 -26.35 -5.67 -29.34
C LEU A 434 -24.88 -6.03 -29.57
N ILE A 435 -24.47 -7.27 -29.27
CA ILE A 435 -23.09 -7.73 -29.43
C ILE A 435 -22.94 -8.45 -30.77
N ARG A 436 -22.49 -7.72 -31.79
CA ARG A 436 -22.13 -8.33 -33.08
C ARG A 436 -20.84 -9.13 -32.94
N SER A 437 -20.92 -10.45 -33.09
CA SER A 437 -19.73 -11.27 -33.32
C SER A 437 -19.04 -10.76 -34.57
N ARG A 438 -17.75 -10.43 -34.48
CA ARG A 438 -16.97 -9.99 -35.63
C ARG A 438 -16.85 -11.18 -36.57
N ARG A 439 -17.78 -11.28 -37.53
CA ARG A 439 -17.79 -12.25 -38.63
C ARG A 439 -16.36 -12.41 -39.15
N GLU A 440 -15.85 -13.64 -39.11
CA GLU A 440 -14.62 -14.03 -39.79
C GLU A 440 -14.73 -13.51 -41.23
N ARG A 441 -13.75 -12.71 -41.68
CA ARG A 441 -13.61 -12.43 -43.11
C ARG A 441 -13.38 -13.80 -43.77
N PRO A 442 -14.22 -14.25 -44.70
CA PRO A 442 -13.92 -15.45 -45.46
C PRO A 442 -12.58 -15.19 -46.16
N LEU A 443 -11.60 -16.06 -45.89
CA LEU A 443 -10.37 -16.13 -46.66
C LEU A 443 -10.79 -16.42 -48.10
N HIS A 444 -10.73 -15.40 -48.96
CA HIS A 444 -10.76 -15.62 -50.40
C HIS A 444 -9.54 -16.47 -50.76
N SER A 445 -9.78 -17.72 -51.10
CA SER A 445 -8.84 -18.58 -51.83
C SER A 445 -8.59 -17.96 -53.21
N PRO A 446 -7.36 -17.57 -53.57
CA PRO A 446 -7.03 -17.33 -54.96
C PRO A 446 -6.99 -18.68 -55.68
N SER A 447 -7.66 -18.74 -56.82
CA SER A 447 -7.59 -19.84 -57.79
C SER A 447 -6.24 -19.86 -58.49
#